data_AF-A0A9J6ATA1-F1
#
_entry.id   AF-A0A9J6ATA1-F1
#
_cell.length_a   1.000
_cell.length_b   1.000
_cell.length_c   1.000
_cell.angle_alpha   90.00
_cell.angle_beta   90.00
_cell.angle_gamma   90.00
#
_symmetry.space_group_name_H-M   'P 1'
#
loop_
_entity.id
_entity.type
_entity.pdbx_description
1 polymer ?
#
loop_
_entity_poly.entity_id
_entity_poly.type
_entity_poly.pdbx_seq_one_letter_code
_entity_poly.pdbx_strand_id
1 'polypeptide(L)' 'MRRFGKANLGQNWRSICQVCDVTLQQRTVTIVKWIRPPPQLVKLNSDGSCIQGICGSGGLIRNSQGITL' A
#
# COMPACT_ATOMS: atom_id res chain seq x y z
N MET A 1 -12.13 -1.76 10.02
CA MET A 1 -12.25 -1.15 8.68
C MET A 1 -11.44 0.14 8.69
N ARG A 2 -10.28 0.21 8.01
CA ARG A 2 -9.51 1.47 7.90
C ARG A 2 -10.16 2.30 6.80
N ARG A 3 -10.77 3.42 7.14
CA ARG A 3 -11.25 4.42 6.17
C ARG A 3 -10.04 5.25 5.74
N PHE A 4 -9.58 5.07 4.50
CA PHE A 4 -8.80 6.11 3.85
C PHE A 4 -9.71 7.33 3.68
N GLY A 5 -9.22 8.53 4.02
CA GLY A 5 -10.03 9.73 4.22
C GLY A 5 -10.99 10.03 3.07
N LYS A 6 -12.10 10.72 3.37
CA LYS A 6 -13.02 11.22 2.33
C LYS A 6 -12.28 12.29 1.51
N ALA A 7 -11.83 11.92 0.32
CA ALA A 7 -11.37 12.90 -0.67
C ALA A 7 -12.60 13.58 -1.27
N ASN A 8 -12.71 14.90 -1.13
CA ASN A 8 -13.71 15.68 -1.85
C ASN A 8 -13.23 15.84 -3.30
N LEU A 9 -13.57 14.88 -4.14
CA LEU A 9 -13.37 14.96 -5.58
C LEU A 9 -14.37 16.01 -6.08
N GLY A 10 -13.89 17.15 -6.60
CA GLY A 10 -14.77 18.22 -7.10
C GLY A 10 -15.74 17.72 -8.19
N GLN A 11 -16.73 18.53 -8.56
CA GLN A 11 -17.84 18.09 -9.41
C GLN A 11 -17.54 17.98 -10.91
N ASN A 12 -16.32 18.28 -11.36
CA ASN A 12 -15.95 18.23 -12.78
C ASN A 12 -14.63 17.50 -13.01
N TRP A 13 -14.42 17.04 -14.25
CA TRP A 13 -13.25 16.26 -14.64
C TRP A 13 -11.92 16.96 -14.33
N ARG A 14 -11.85 18.27 -14.56
CA ARG A 14 -10.64 19.05 -14.27
C ARG A 14 -10.30 19.02 -12.77
N SER A 15 -11.29 19.17 -11.90
CA SER A 15 -11.09 19.07 -10.44
C SER A 15 -10.67 17.67 -10.00
N ILE A 16 -11.18 16.63 -10.65
CA ILE A 16 -10.75 15.24 -10.38
C ILE A 16 -9.30 15.04 -10.78
N CYS A 17 -8.92 15.44 -11.99
CA CYS A 17 -7.53 15.36 -12.47
C CYS A 17 -6.56 16.09 -11.52
N GLN A 18 -6.93 17.30 -11.08
CA GLN A 18 -6.11 18.07 -10.13
C GLN A 18 -5.87 17.31 -8.82
N VAL A 19 -6.88 16.64 -8.27
CA VAL A 19 -6.72 15.83 -7.04
C VAL A 19 -5.80 14.63 -7.28
N CYS A 20 -5.88 14.01 -8.46
CA CYS A 20 -4.99 12.90 -8.83
C CYS A 20 -3.53 13.36 -9.01
N ASP A 21 -3.31 14.59 -9.45
CA ASP A 21 -1.97 15.16 -9.66
C ASP A 21 -1.35 15.73 -8.37
N VAL A 22 -2.13 15.92 -7.30
CA VAL A 22 -1.59 16.40 -6.02
C VAL A 22 -0.66 15.34 -5.43
N THR A 23 0.58 15.73 -5.20
CA THR A 23 1.52 14.93 -4.43
C THR A 23 1.10 14.89 -2.97
N LEU A 24 0.73 13.70 -2.47
CA LEU A 24 0.44 13.49 -1.05
C LEU A 24 1.73 13.66 -0.23
N GLN A 25 1.89 14.82 0.40
CA GLN A 25 3.03 15.06 1.30
C GLN A 25 2.91 14.33 2.65
N GLN A 26 1.73 13.82 2.99
CA GLN A 26 1.51 13.08 4.23
C GLN A 26 1.97 11.63 4.12
N ARG A 27 3.14 11.35 4.68
CA ARG A 27 3.59 9.98 4.92
C ARG A 27 2.96 9.43 6.19
N THR A 28 1.97 8.55 6.04
CA THR A 28 1.43 7.80 7.19
C THR A 28 2.31 6.58 7.45
N VAL A 29 2.91 6.49 8.62
CA VAL A 29 3.65 5.29 9.05
C VAL A 29 2.80 4.55 10.08
N THR A 30 2.60 3.26 9.88
CA THR A 30 1.95 2.40 10.86
C THR A 30 2.82 1.18 11.08
N ILE A 31 3.22 0.93 12.33
CA ILE A 31 3.94 -0.29 12.68
C ILE A 31 2.96 -1.47 12.57
N VAL A 32 3.26 -2.39 11.66
CA VAL A 32 2.51 -3.64 11.53
C VAL A 32 3.27 -4.72 12.27
N LYS A 33 2.70 -5.24 13.37
CA LYS A 33 3.30 -6.38 14.09
C LYS A 33 3.32 -7.61 13.19
N TRP A 34 4.40 -8.39 13.26
CA TRP A 34 4.47 -9.67 12.57
C TRP A 34 3.52 -10.68 13.21
N ILE A 35 2.42 -10.98 12.52
CA ILE A 35 1.55 -12.11 12.85
C ILE A 35 2.08 -13.32 12.10
N ARG A 36 2.56 -14.32 12.85
CA ARG A 36 3.04 -15.60 12.32
C ARG A 36 1.87 -16.36 11.68
N PRO A 37 1.99 -16.84 10.43
CA PRO A 37 0.95 -17.68 9.84
C PRO A 37 0.94 -19.07 10.51
N PRO A 38 -0.22 -19.75 10.57
CA PRO A 38 -0.30 -21.15 10.97
C PRO A 38 0.62 -22.07 10.15
N PRO A 39 0.96 -23.27 10.65
CA PRO A 39 1.67 -24.28 9.85
C PRO A 39 0.96 -24.53 8.52
N GLN A 40 1.73 -24.82 7.47
CA GLN A 40 1.26 -25.03 6.08
C GLN A 40 0.70 -23.76 5.39
N LEU A 41 0.68 -22.61 6.07
CA LEU A 41 0.38 -21.32 5.46
C LEU A 41 1.64 -20.46 5.33
N VAL A 42 1.60 -19.59 4.34
CA VAL A 42 2.62 -18.58 4.09
C VAL A 42 2.01 -17.19 4.21
N LYS A 43 2.85 -16.22 4.54
CA LYS A 43 2.48 -14.80 4.52
C LYS A 43 3.18 -14.10 3.37
N LEU A 44 2.38 -13.63 2.42
CA LEU A 44 2.80 -12.73 1.36
C LEU A 44 2.81 -11.30 1.88
N ASN A 45 3.93 -10.60 1.73
CA ASN A 45 4.01 -9.16 1.91
C ASN A 45 4.38 -8.58 0.55
N SER A 46 3.52 -7.72 0.01
CA SER A 46 3.76 -7.00 -1.24
C SER A 46 3.87 -5.51 -0.96
N ASP A 47 4.72 -4.82 -1.71
CA ASP A 47 4.82 -3.37 -1.69
C ASP A 47 4.97 -2.84 -3.12
N GLY A 48 4.54 -1.61 -3.33
CA GLY A 48 4.60 -0.95 -4.63
C GLY A 48 5.00 0.50 -4.48
N SER A 49 5.80 0.98 -5.42
CA SER A 49 6.21 2.37 -5.49
C SER A 49 5.93 2.94 -6.88
N CYS A 50 5.54 4.21 -6.91
CA CYS A 50 5.39 4.96 -8.15
C CYS A 50 6.05 6.33 -7.96
N ILE A 51 6.97 6.66 -8.85
CA ILE A 51 7.68 7.95 -8.85
C ILE A 51 7.66 8.45 -10.29
N GLN A 52 7.09 9.64 -10.51
CA GLN A 52 7.04 10.30 -11.83
C GLN A 52 6.45 9.40 -12.94
N GLY A 53 5.43 8.62 -12.62
CA GLY A 53 4.77 7.71 -13.57
C GLY A 53 5.51 6.39 -13.82
N ILE A 54 6.70 6.20 -13.23
CA ILE A 54 7.42 4.92 -13.26
C ILE A 54 6.98 4.11 -12.05
N CYS A 55 6.34 2.97 -12.32
CA CYS A 55 5.79 2.08 -11.31
C CYS A 55 6.65 0.83 -11.16
N GLY A 56 6.90 0.44 -9.91
CA GLY A 56 7.55 -0.82 -9.55
C GLY A 56 6.78 -1.52 -8.44
N SER A 57 6.89 -2.84 -8.40
CA SER A 57 6.31 -3.65 -7.32
C SER A 57 7.25 -4.78 -6.94
N GLY A 58 7.17 -5.20 -5.67
CA GLY A 58 7.92 -6.32 -5.16
C GLY A 58 7.21 -6.98 -3.99
N GLY A 59 7.77 -8.07 -3.51
CA GLY A 59 7.24 -8.74 -2.35
C GLY A 59 8.12 -9.89 -1.89
N LEU A 60 7.73 -10.46 -0.75
CA LEU A 60 8.37 -11.63 -0.16
C LEU A 60 7.31 -12.55 0.43
N ILE A 61 7.58 -13.85 0.33
CA ILE A 61 6.76 -14.90 0.93
C ILE A 61 7.55 -15.46 2.10
N ARG A 62 6.93 -15.53 3.28
CA ARG A 62 7.54 -16.18 4.45
C ARG A 62 6.68 -17.31 4.96
N ASN A 63 7.30 -18.41 5.34
CA ASN A 63 6.63 -19.51 6.02
C ASN A 63 6.36 -19.19 7.52
N SER A 64 5.78 -20.14 8.25
CA SER A 64 5.49 -20.02 9.68
C SER A 64 6.73 -19.90 10.58
N GLN A 65 7.91 -20.27 10.07
CA GLN A 65 9.20 -20.08 10.74
C GLN A 65 9.83 -18.72 10.43
N GLY A 66 9.21 -17.91 9.55
CA GLY A 66 9.75 -16.63 9.11
C GLY A 66 10.82 -16.74 8.02
N ILE A 67 11.08 -17.95 7.51
CA ILE A 67 12.01 -18.19 6.40
C ILE A 67 11.38 -17.67 5.11
N THR A 68 12.13 -16.87 4.37
CA THR A 68 11.74 -16.41 3.03
C THR A 68 11.84 -17.56 2.04
N LEU A 69 10.79 -17.76 1.26
CA LEU A 69 10.73 -18.73 0.15
C LEU A 69 11.10 -18.07 -1.17
#